data_AF-A0A7X8X8Y3-F1
#
_entry.id   AF-A0A7X8X8Y3-F1
#
_cell.length_a   1.000
_cell.length_b   1.000
_cell.length_c   1.000
_cell.angle_alpha   90.00
_cell.angle_beta   90.00
_cell.angle_gamma   90.00
#
_symmetry.space_group_name_H-M   'P 1'
#
loop_
_entity.id
_entity.type
_entity.pdbx_description
1 polymer ?
#
loop_
_entity_poly.entity_id
_entity_poly.type
_entity_poly.pdbx_seq_one_letter_code
_entity_poly.pdbx_strand_id
1 'polypeptide(L)'
;MLVVALLTLSVASVVLVWQGTLPLVPGFIIAASSIGTLLWKLMRLAQMRRSVRKETRARKAKWGGELLVITGLSSLIGMHCRLFITRQDALILDDGASERTIHLDDVRRIGLFYGETVDHYNDVELGELLKIESIPHFSAVRAWLSRNPGARKNLMLAIIFQKPLNDLVYSEMAVFSDFTDTGNLKAFAARPEVAVKLVFIPHSRKNKRNKKSVQSARKSSRSATSRAVFKRRKGQT
;
A
#
# COMPACT_ATOMS: atom_id res chain seq x y z
N MET A 1 1.67 15.50 3.95
CA MET A 1 0.86 16.53 4.60
C MET A 1 1.61 17.12 5.80
N LEU A 2 1.88 16.36 6.86
CA LEU A 2 2.47 16.93 8.09
C LEU A 2 3.91 17.46 7.94
N VAL A 3 4.78 16.81 7.15
CA VAL A 3 6.16 17.30 6.89
C VAL A 3 6.14 18.64 6.16
N VAL A 4 5.27 18.77 5.15
CA VAL A 4 5.08 20.03 4.41
C VAL A 4 4.52 21.10 5.34
N ALA A 5 3.55 20.76 6.20
CA ALA A 5 2.98 21.69 7.17
C ALA A 5 4.03 22.23 8.15
N LEU A 6 4.93 21.38 8.66
CA LEU A 6 6.03 21.79 9.54
C LEU A 6 7.02 22.71 8.82
N LEU A 7 7.38 22.38 7.57
CA LEU A 7 8.22 23.23 6.73
C LEU A 7 7.56 24.59 6.48
N THR A 8 6.30 24.63 6.06
CA THR A 8 5.57 25.88 5.85
C THR A 8 5.44 26.69 7.12
N LEU A 9 5.22 26.04 8.27
CA LEU A 9 5.15 26.70 9.57
C LEU A 9 6.48 27.36 9.92
N SER A 10 7.61 26.66 9.72
CA SER A 10 8.95 27.21 9.97
C SER A 10 9.26 28.41 9.07
N VAL A 11 8.97 28.30 7.77
CA VAL A 11 9.19 29.40 6.81
C VAL A 11 8.28 30.58 7.14
N ALA A 12 7.00 30.33 7.42
CA ALA A 12 6.05 31.37 7.80
C ALA A 12 6.47 32.08 9.10
N SER A 13 6.95 31.36 10.12
CA SER A 13 7.43 31.99 11.35
C SER A 13 8.62 32.92 11.11
N VAL A 14 9.56 32.54 10.22
CA VAL A 14 10.72 33.38 9.88
C VAL A 14 10.28 34.63 9.12
N VAL A 15 9.35 34.49 8.18
CA VAL A 15 8.79 35.62 7.41
C VAL A 15 8.03 36.60 8.32
N LEU A 16 7.23 36.09 9.27
CA LEU A 16 6.47 36.93 10.20
C LEU A 16 7.36 37.69 11.19
N VAL A 17 8.48 37.08 11.61
CA VAL A 17 9.53 37.77 12.39
C VAL A 17 10.20 38.85 11.54
N TRP A 18 10.53 38.55 10.28
CA TRP A 18 11.13 39.52 9.35
C TRP A 18 10.22 40.73 9.09
N GLN A 19 8.92 40.51 8.97
CA GLN A 19 7.92 41.58 8.78
C GLN A 19 7.61 42.37 10.06
N GLY A 20 8.20 42.01 11.20
CA GLY A 20 7.95 42.65 12.50
C GLY A 20 6.58 42.35 13.11
N THR A 21 5.77 41.51 12.46
CA THR A 21 4.43 41.12 12.93
C THR A 21 4.44 40.13 14.10
N LEU A 22 5.53 39.39 14.28
CA LEU A 22 5.69 38.42 15.35
C LEU A 22 6.95 38.73 16.17
N PRO A 23 6.88 38.76 17.52
CA PRO A 23 8.05 39.06 18.34
C PRO A 23 9.15 38.02 18.12
N LEU A 24 10.42 38.45 18.17
CA LEU A 24 11.58 37.61 17.86
C LEU A 24 11.57 36.28 18.64
N VAL A 25 11.42 36.37 19.96
CA VAL A 25 11.52 35.22 20.88
C VAL A 25 10.49 34.10 20.55
N PRO A 26 9.17 34.36 20.54
CA PRO A 26 8.19 33.32 20.20
C PRO A 26 8.34 32.82 18.75
N GLY A 27 8.73 33.68 17.81
CA GLY A 27 8.93 33.27 16.42
C GLY A 27 10.06 32.27 16.25
N PHE A 28 11.19 32.49 16.92
CA PHE A 28 12.30 31.54 16.93
C PHE A 28 11.94 30.23 17.65
N ILE A 29 11.16 30.28 18.74
CA ILE A 29 10.70 29.07 19.44
C ILE A 29 9.81 28.21 18.54
N ILE A 30 8.87 28.81 17.80
CA ILE A 30 7.99 28.10 16.86
C ILE A 30 8.81 27.51 15.71
N ALA A 31 9.75 28.28 15.15
CA ALA A 31 10.63 27.80 14.09
C ALA A 31 11.49 26.61 14.56
N ALA A 32 12.13 26.75 15.72
CA ALA A 32 13.02 25.74 16.28
C ALA A 32 12.27 24.45 16.65
N SER A 33 11.08 24.55 17.26
CA SER A 33 10.25 23.39 17.59
C SER A 33 9.75 22.66 16.34
N SER A 34 9.35 23.39 15.29
CA SER A 34 8.96 22.80 14.02
C SER A 34 10.11 22.03 13.36
N ILE A 35 11.30 22.64 13.29
CA ILE A 35 12.50 22.01 12.73
C ILE A 35 12.92 20.81 13.58
N GLY A 36 12.90 20.93 14.91
CA GLY A 36 13.25 19.85 15.84
C GLY A 36 12.33 18.63 15.69
N THR A 37 11.01 18.84 15.61
CA THR A 37 10.07 17.74 15.37
C THR A 37 10.26 17.08 14.01
N LEU A 38 10.62 17.86 12.99
CA LEU A 38 10.92 17.34 11.65
C LEU A 38 12.20 16.48 11.66
N LEU A 39 13.28 16.96 12.29
CA LEU A 39 14.53 16.21 12.46
C LEU A 39 14.32 14.92 13.25
N TRP A 40 13.59 14.98 14.37
CA TRP A 40 13.26 13.80 15.17
C TRP A 40 12.55 12.73 14.35
N LYS A 41 11.56 13.11 13.53
CA LYS A 41 10.86 12.17 12.64
C LYS A 41 11.78 11.55 11.61
N LEU A 42 12.64 12.34 10.98
CA LEU A 42 13.60 11.84 10.00
C LEU A 42 14.59 10.86 10.64
N MET A 43 15.10 11.18 11.82
CA MET A 43 15.99 10.31 12.58
C MET A 43 15.31 8.99 12.96
N ARG A 44 14.07 9.05 13.47
CA ARG A 44 13.30 7.85 13.83
C ARG A 44 13.05 6.96 12.63
N LEU A 45 12.65 7.52 11.49
CA LEU A 45 12.46 6.76 10.24
C LEU A 45 13.77 6.14 9.75
N ALA A 46 14.88 6.88 9.81
CA ALA A 46 16.19 6.38 9.45
C ALA A 46 16.64 5.24 10.38
N GLN A 47 16.38 5.36 11.68
CA GLN A 47 16.70 4.34 12.68
C GLN A 47 15.90 3.05 12.43
N MET A 48 14.59 3.14 12.19
CA MET A 48 13.75 1.98 11.86
C MET A 48 14.26 1.28 10.60
N ARG A 49 14.53 2.04 9.53
CA ARG A 49 15.10 1.49 8.29
C ARG A 49 16.47 0.83 8.50
N ARG A 50 17.33 1.39 9.37
CA ARG A 50 18.62 0.80 9.72
C ARG A 50 18.44 -0.49 10.51
N SER A 51 17.50 -0.53 11.47
CA SER A 51 17.20 -1.74 12.25
C SER A 51 16.75 -2.88 11.35
N VAL A 52 15.76 -2.63 10.49
CA VAL A 52 15.26 -3.63 9.54
C VAL A 52 16.38 -4.12 8.62
N ARG A 53 17.23 -3.22 8.12
CA ARG A 53 18.39 -3.60 7.29
C ARG A 53 19.42 -4.45 8.04
N LYS A 54 19.70 -4.11 9.31
CA LYS A 54 20.64 -4.87 10.16
C LYS A 54 20.12 -6.29 10.38
N GLU A 55 18.83 -6.43 10.69
CA GLU A 55 18.18 -7.73 10.87
C GLU A 55 18.08 -8.53 9.58
N THR A 56 17.75 -7.88 8.46
CA THR A 56 17.75 -8.51 7.14
C THR A 56 19.13 -9.11 6.82
N ARG A 57 20.22 -8.40 7.16
CA ARG A 57 21.59 -8.90 7.00
C ARG A 57 21.90 -10.04 7.97
N ALA A 58 21.50 -9.92 9.24
CA ALA A 58 21.72 -10.95 10.26
C ALA A 58 21.03 -12.27 9.87
N ARG A 59 19.80 -12.19 9.37
CA ARG A 59 18.98 -13.32 8.90
C ARG A 59 19.37 -13.80 7.49
N LYS A 60 20.38 -13.20 6.85
CA LYS A 60 20.82 -13.45 5.45
C LYS A 60 19.65 -13.41 4.43
N ALA A 61 18.64 -12.61 4.72
CA ALA A 61 17.41 -12.51 3.94
C ALA A 61 17.62 -11.71 2.64
N LYS A 62 16.88 -12.06 1.58
CA LYS A 62 16.85 -11.36 0.28
C LYS A 62 16.10 -10.02 0.40
N TRP A 63 15.10 -9.96 1.28
CA TRP A 63 14.30 -8.76 1.53
C TRP A 63 13.81 -8.75 2.97
N GLY A 64 13.62 -7.56 3.52
CA GLY A 64 13.02 -7.34 4.84
C GLY A 64 12.26 -6.02 4.87
N GLY A 65 11.09 -6.03 5.50
CA GLY A 65 10.22 -4.87 5.63
C GLY A 65 9.36 -4.97 6.89
N GLU A 66 8.92 -3.84 7.40
CA GLU A 66 8.01 -3.78 8.55
C GLU A 66 6.62 -3.36 8.07
N LEU A 67 5.61 -4.15 8.42
CA LEU A 67 4.23 -3.98 7.99
C LEU A 67 3.30 -4.10 9.20
N LEU A 68 2.19 -3.38 9.18
CA LEU A 68 1.16 -3.51 10.19
C LEU A 68 0.23 -4.68 9.83
N VAL A 69 0.02 -5.62 10.74
CA VAL A 69 -0.95 -6.70 10.53
C VAL A 69 -2.36 -6.16 10.74
N ILE A 70 -3.25 -6.39 9.77
CA ILE A 70 -4.66 -6.01 9.87
C ILE A 70 -5.51 -7.22 10.22
N THR A 71 -5.32 -8.34 9.52
CA THR A 71 -6.16 -9.54 9.67
C THR A 71 -5.37 -10.82 9.43
N GLY A 72 -5.94 -11.94 9.90
CA GLY A 72 -5.54 -13.30 9.53
C GLY A 72 -4.41 -13.92 10.34
N LEU A 73 -3.85 -13.18 11.28
CA LEU A 73 -2.96 -13.70 12.31
C LEU A 73 -3.57 -13.33 13.66
N SER A 74 -4.36 -14.25 14.24
CA SER A 74 -5.22 -13.99 15.41
C SER A 74 -4.51 -13.30 16.57
N SER A 75 -3.24 -13.64 16.84
CA SER A 75 -2.46 -13.02 17.93
C SER A 75 -1.85 -11.65 17.60
N LEU A 76 -1.89 -11.20 16.33
CA LEU A 76 -1.04 -10.11 15.83
C LEU A 76 -1.78 -8.91 15.28
N ILE A 77 -3.12 -8.89 15.32
CA ILE A 77 -3.93 -7.82 14.75
C ILE A 77 -3.58 -6.47 15.37
N GLY A 78 -3.23 -5.50 14.52
CA GLY A 78 -2.85 -4.15 14.93
C GLY A 78 -1.40 -3.99 15.38
N MET A 79 -0.59 -5.05 15.36
CA MET A 79 0.83 -4.97 15.69
C MET A 79 1.70 -4.76 14.46
N HIS A 80 2.87 -4.16 14.68
CA HIS A 80 3.92 -4.10 13.67
C HIS A 80 4.63 -5.45 13.59
N CYS A 81 4.58 -6.06 12.41
CA CYS A 81 5.25 -7.33 12.13
C CYS A 81 6.35 -7.09 11.10
N ARG A 82 7.51 -7.67 11.35
CA ARG A 82 8.64 -7.68 10.44
C ARG A 82 8.54 -8.90 9.54
N LEU A 83 8.52 -8.66 8.25
CA LEU A 83 8.38 -9.67 7.23
C LEU A 83 9.73 -9.79 6.52
N PHE A 84 10.25 -11.01 6.39
CA PHE A 84 11.51 -11.29 5.70
C PHE A 84 11.32 -12.40 4.67
N ILE A 85 12.01 -12.29 3.54
CA ILE A 85 12.15 -13.38 2.57
C ILE A 85 13.55 -13.95 2.68
N THR A 86 13.67 -15.21 3.04
CA THR A 86 14.95 -15.92 3.14
C THR A 86 15.50 -16.27 1.74
N ARG A 87 16.73 -16.80 1.70
CA ARG A 87 17.29 -17.31 0.44
C ARG A 87 16.66 -18.62 -0.02
N GLN A 88 16.08 -19.36 0.91
CA GLN A 88 15.40 -20.64 0.71
C GLN A 88 13.91 -20.43 0.39
N ASP A 89 13.55 -19.22 -0.03
CA ASP A 89 12.19 -18.88 -0.44
C ASP A 89 11.16 -19.18 0.66
N ALA A 90 11.52 -18.91 1.91
CA ALA A 90 10.61 -18.92 3.05
C ALA A 90 10.32 -17.49 3.49
N LEU A 91 9.07 -17.24 3.84
CA LEU A 91 8.58 -16.01 4.42
C LEU A 91 8.61 -16.13 5.95
N ILE A 92 9.44 -15.32 6.59
CA ILE A 92 9.50 -15.23 8.05
C ILE A 92 8.66 -14.03 8.48
N LEU A 93 7.73 -14.27 9.39
CA LEU A 93 6.97 -13.27 10.11
C LEU A 93 7.47 -13.23 11.54
N ASP A 94 8.04 -12.10 11.92
CA ASP A 94 8.60 -11.84 13.24
C ASP A 94 7.79 -10.71 13.87
N ASP A 95 7.08 -11.01 14.94
CA ASP A 95 6.29 -10.05 15.71
C ASP A 95 7.02 -9.53 16.97
N GLY A 96 8.27 -9.97 17.19
CA GLY A 96 9.08 -9.66 18.36
C GLY A 96 8.90 -10.60 19.54
N ALA A 97 7.80 -11.35 19.61
CA ALA A 97 7.51 -12.37 20.62
C ALA A 97 7.54 -13.80 20.05
N SER A 98 7.15 -13.97 18.79
CA SER A 98 7.11 -15.22 18.06
C SER A 98 7.60 -15.05 16.63
N GLU A 99 8.32 -16.05 16.16
CA GLU A 99 8.77 -16.15 14.78
C GLU A 99 8.00 -17.27 14.09
N ARG A 100 7.34 -16.94 12.97
CA ARG A 100 6.62 -17.90 12.14
C ARG A 100 7.27 -17.95 10.77
N THR A 101 7.62 -19.16 10.34
CA THR A 101 8.16 -19.39 9.00
C THR A 101 7.09 -20.05 8.14
N ILE A 102 6.81 -19.47 6.98
CA ILE A 102 5.86 -19.96 5.99
C ILE A 102 6.65 -20.18 4.70
N HIS A 103 6.68 -21.39 4.17
CA HIS A 103 7.34 -21.63 2.89
C HIS A 103 6.54 -20.96 1.77
N LEU A 104 7.23 -20.40 0.76
CA LEU A 104 6.54 -19.82 -0.39
C LEU A 104 5.67 -20.86 -1.10
N ASP A 105 6.01 -22.16 -1.02
CA ASP A 105 5.19 -23.25 -1.56
C ASP A 105 3.81 -23.32 -0.90
N ASP A 106 3.72 -23.07 0.40
CA ASP A 106 2.45 -23.02 1.14
C ASP A 106 1.65 -21.73 0.85
N VAL A 107 2.27 -20.77 0.16
CA VAL A 107 1.58 -19.57 -0.32
C VAL A 107 0.95 -19.87 -1.68
N ARG A 108 -0.36 -19.71 -1.75
CA ARG A 108 -1.14 -19.87 -2.97
C ARG A 108 -0.99 -18.66 -3.87
N ARG A 109 -1.23 -17.47 -3.32
CA ARG A 109 -1.16 -16.19 -4.03
C ARG A 109 -0.80 -15.06 -3.09
N ILE A 110 -0.25 -14.01 -3.67
CA ILE A 110 0.06 -12.77 -2.99
C ILE A 110 -0.68 -11.64 -3.70
N GLY A 111 -1.56 -10.95 -2.98
CA GLY A 111 -2.24 -9.75 -3.46
C GLY A 111 -1.49 -8.50 -3.04
N LEU A 112 -1.26 -7.57 -3.97
CA LEU A 112 -0.77 -6.24 -3.65
C LEU A 112 -1.74 -5.19 -4.20
N PHE A 113 -2.35 -4.41 -3.32
CA PHE A 113 -3.38 -3.44 -3.67
C PHE A 113 -3.32 -2.20 -2.78
N TYR A 114 -4.10 -1.17 -3.08
CA TYR A 114 -4.17 0.04 -2.26
C TYR A 114 -5.34 -0.04 -1.28
N GLY A 115 -5.23 0.54 -0.08
CA GLY A 115 -6.37 0.55 0.84
C GLY A 115 -7.67 1.09 0.22
N GLU A 116 -7.57 2.11 -0.64
CA GLU A 116 -8.69 2.66 -1.40
C GLU A 116 -9.39 1.63 -2.29
N THR A 117 -8.72 0.58 -2.78
CA THR A 117 -9.38 -0.45 -3.62
C THR A 117 -10.37 -1.28 -2.81
N VAL A 118 -10.13 -1.50 -1.51
CA VAL A 118 -11.04 -2.28 -0.65
C VAL A 118 -12.38 -1.58 -0.45
N ASP A 119 -12.39 -0.24 -0.49
CA ASP A 119 -13.59 0.57 -0.38
C ASP A 119 -14.38 0.65 -1.71
N HIS A 120 -13.72 0.42 -2.86
CA HIS A 120 -14.34 0.56 -4.18
C HIS A 120 -14.93 -0.73 -4.74
N TYR A 121 -14.46 -1.88 -4.24
CA TYR A 121 -14.83 -3.21 -4.74
C TYR A 121 -15.43 -4.04 -3.61
N ASN A 122 -16.44 -4.83 -3.96
CA ASN A 122 -17.02 -5.80 -3.04
C ASN A 122 -16.09 -7.00 -2.82
N ASP A 123 -16.36 -7.80 -1.79
CA ASP A 123 -15.53 -8.96 -1.44
C ASP A 123 -15.38 -9.97 -2.59
N VAL A 124 -16.47 -10.21 -3.33
CA VAL A 124 -16.48 -11.07 -4.51
C VAL A 124 -15.61 -10.50 -5.62
N GLU A 125 -15.75 -9.20 -5.94
CA GLU A 125 -14.96 -8.54 -6.98
C GLU A 125 -13.47 -8.49 -6.63
N LEU A 126 -13.13 -8.26 -5.35
CA LEU A 126 -11.76 -8.35 -4.86
C LEU A 126 -11.22 -9.77 -4.96
N GLY A 127 -12.03 -10.78 -4.63
CA GLY A 127 -11.70 -12.19 -4.78
C GLY A 127 -11.37 -12.54 -6.24
N GLU A 128 -12.22 -12.14 -7.17
CA GLU A 128 -12.00 -12.33 -8.61
C GLU A 128 -10.72 -11.64 -9.09
N LEU A 129 -10.51 -10.38 -8.71
CA LEU A 129 -9.32 -9.61 -9.06
C LEU A 129 -8.04 -10.25 -8.51
N LEU A 130 -8.08 -10.77 -7.29
CA LEU A 130 -6.98 -11.47 -6.63
C LEU A 130 -6.88 -12.94 -7.06
N LYS A 131 -7.82 -13.43 -7.89
CA LYS A 131 -7.92 -14.83 -8.33
C LYS A 131 -7.97 -15.81 -7.16
N ILE A 132 -8.77 -15.47 -6.15
CA ILE A 132 -9.11 -16.31 -5.00
C ILE A 132 -10.35 -17.12 -5.39
N GLU A 133 -10.31 -18.43 -5.18
CA GLU A 133 -11.46 -19.31 -5.47
C GLU A 133 -12.52 -19.28 -4.37
N SER A 134 -12.11 -19.06 -3.12
CA SER A 134 -13.03 -18.82 -2.00
C SER A 134 -13.44 -17.34 -1.93
N ILE A 135 -14.56 -17.05 -1.27
CA ILE A 135 -15.02 -15.68 -1.05
C ILE A 135 -14.16 -15.06 0.07
N PRO A 136 -13.28 -14.08 -0.22
CA PRO A 136 -12.42 -13.51 0.81
C PRO A 136 -13.21 -12.55 1.71
N HIS A 137 -13.00 -12.62 3.01
CA HIS A 137 -13.62 -11.70 3.97
C HIS A 137 -12.74 -10.48 4.23
N PHE A 138 -13.03 -9.36 3.56
CA PHE A 138 -12.35 -8.07 3.80
C PHE A 138 -13.06 -7.17 4.81
N SER A 139 -14.10 -7.65 5.50
CA SER A 139 -14.87 -6.88 6.49
C SER A 139 -14.00 -6.24 7.58
N ALA A 140 -13.06 -7.02 8.14
CA ALA A 140 -12.13 -6.52 9.15
C ALA A 140 -11.13 -5.49 8.58
N VAL A 141 -10.73 -5.64 7.31
CA VAL A 141 -9.88 -4.66 6.61
C VAL A 141 -10.63 -3.34 6.41
N ARG A 142 -11.90 -3.39 5.99
CA ARG A 142 -12.77 -2.20 5.88
C ARG A 142 -12.98 -1.51 7.22
N ALA A 143 -13.26 -2.28 8.28
CA ALA A 143 -13.42 -1.76 9.63
C ALA A 143 -12.13 -1.15 10.19
N TRP A 144 -10.96 -1.61 9.75
CA TRP A 144 -9.69 -0.99 10.10
C TRP A 144 -9.41 0.28 9.29
N LEU A 145 -9.73 0.27 7.99
CA LEU A 145 -9.62 1.44 7.10
C LEU A 145 -10.53 2.59 7.51
N SER A 146 -11.73 2.31 8.02
CA SER A 146 -12.64 3.35 8.54
C SER A 146 -12.05 4.07 9.75
N ARG A 147 -11.35 3.32 10.63
CA ARG A 147 -10.62 3.87 11.78
C ARG A 147 -9.32 4.57 11.39
N ASN A 148 -8.70 4.16 10.27
CA ASN A 148 -7.41 4.66 9.80
C ASN A 148 -7.50 5.20 8.37
N PRO A 149 -8.20 6.33 8.12
CA PRO A 149 -8.45 6.83 6.77
C PRO A 149 -7.15 7.20 6.01
N GLY A 150 -6.07 7.50 6.74
CA GLY A 150 -4.75 7.76 6.16
C GLY A 150 -4.17 6.56 5.40
N ALA A 151 -4.54 5.33 5.78
CA ALA A 151 -4.02 4.10 5.18
C ALA A 151 -4.59 3.81 3.79
N ARG A 152 -5.67 4.48 3.37
CA ARG A 152 -6.29 4.31 2.04
C ARG A 152 -5.31 4.54 0.88
N LYS A 153 -4.34 5.43 1.08
CA LYS A 153 -3.33 5.77 0.06
C LYS A 153 -2.15 4.81 0.04
N ASN A 154 -2.05 3.93 1.03
CA ASN A 154 -0.90 3.06 1.22
C ASN A 154 -1.14 1.70 0.57
N LEU A 155 -0.03 1.02 0.27
CA LEU A 155 -0.06 -0.34 -0.25
C LEU A 155 -0.38 -1.33 0.88
N MET A 156 -1.19 -2.31 0.53
CA MET A 156 -1.59 -3.44 1.36
C MET A 156 -1.17 -4.73 0.68
N LEU A 157 -0.64 -5.64 1.49
CA LEU A 157 -0.20 -6.97 1.09
C LEU A 157 -1.19 -7.98 1.65
N ALA A 158 -1.84 -8.75 0.79
CA ALA A 158 -2.60 -9.93 1.18
C ALA A 158 -1.80 -11.18 0.83
N ILE A 159 -1.69 -12.11 1.77
CA ILE A 159 -1.05 -13.41 1.57
C ILE A 159 -2.13 -14.46 1.73
N ILE A 160 -2.35 -15.22 0.67
CA ILE A 160 -3.36 -16.28 0.61
C ILE A 160 -2.63 -17.61 0.71
N PHE A 161 -3.03 -18.43 1.67
CA PHE A 161 -2.38 -19.71 1.97
C PHE A 161 -3.04 -20.85 1.20
N GLN A 162 -2.27 -21.89 0.85
CA GLN A 162 -2.80 -23.12 0.26
C GLN A 162 -3.59 -23.95 1.27
N LYS A 163 -3.10 -23.99 2.51
CA LYS A 163 -3.74 -24.63 3.67
C LYS A 163 -3.89 -23.59 4.77
N PRO A 164 -4.95 -23.65 5.60
CA PRO A 164 -5.08 -22.77 6.74
C PRO A 164 -3.88 -22.95 7.68
N LEU A 165 -3.39 -21.83 8.22
CA LEU A 165 -2.19 -21.80 9.07
C LEU A 165 -2.34 -22.59 10.39
N ASN A 166 -3.57 -22.80 10.86
CA ASN A 166 -3.85 -23.56 12.08
C ASN A 166 -5.34 -23.98 12.12
N ASP A 167 -5.66 -25.15 12.68
CA ASP A 167 -7.05 -25.65 12.78
C ASP A 167 -7.91 -24.79 13.73
N LEU A 168 -7.28 -24.16 14.72
CA LEU A 168 -7.94 -23.25 15.69
C LEU A 168 -8.15 -21.83 15.16
N VAL A 169 -7.43 -21.43 14.11
CA VAL A 169 -7.52 -20.09 13.52
C VAL A 169 -7.62 -20.28 12.01
N TYR A 170 -8.83 -20.56 11.56
CA TYR A 170 -9.16 -20.68 10.14
C TYR A 170 -8.95 -19.30 9.48
N SER A 171 -7.74 -19.05 9.00
CA SER A 171 -7.45 -17.88 8.20
C SER A 171 -6.78 -18.30 6.91
N GLU A 172 -7.58 -18.28 5.85
CA GLU A 172 -7.14 -18.50 4.48
C GLU A 172 -6.27 -17.33 3.97
N MET A 173 -6.33 -16.17 4.63
CA MET A 173 -5.70 -14.94 4.18
C MET A 173 -5.23 -14.03 5.33
N ALA A 174 -3.95 -13.67 5.31
CA ALA A 174 -3.40 -12.61 6.15
C ALA A 174 -3.26 -11.31 5.36
N VAL A 175 -3.67 -10.18 5.95
CA VAL A 175 -3.59 -8.86 5.31
C VAL A 175 -2.72 -7.93 6.15
N PHE A 176 -1.78 -7.28 5.49
CA PHE A 176 -0.83 -6.34 6.05
C PHE A 176 -0.93 -4.98 5.34
N SER A 177 -0.61 -3.91 6.04
CA SER A 177 -0.54 -2.55 5.49
C SER A 177 0.84 -1.94 5.71
N ASP A 178 1.39 -1.34 4.66
CA ASP A 178 2.57 -0.48 4.73
C ASP A 178 2.16 0.91 5.23
N PHE A 179 1.63 0.98 6.46
CA PHE A 179 1.11 2.23 7.03
C PHE A 179 2.21 3.29 7.22
N THR A 180 3.42 2.82 7.50
CA THR A 180 4.60 3.64 7.81
C THR A 180 5.52 3.90 6.61
N ASP A 181 5.22 3.34 5.44
CA ASP A 181 6.08 3.42 4.22
C ASP A 181 7.52 2.95 4.50
N THR A 182 7.64 1.96 5.37
CA THR A 182 8.88 1.30 5.80
C THR A 182 8.97 -0.12 5.25
N GLY A 183 7.86 -0.70 4.81
CA GLY A 183 7.80 -2.03 4.24
C GLY A 183 8.49 -2.12 2.88
N ASN A 184 8.44 -1.07 2.06
CA ASN A 184 8.98 -1.08 0.69
C ASN A 184 8.43 -2.28 -0.12
N LEU A 185 7.10 -2.40 -0.12
CA LEU A 185 6.37 -3.47 -0.82
C LEU A 185 6.61 -3.49 -2.34
N LYS A 186 7.09 -2.39 -2.93
CA LYS A 186 7.48 -2.36 -4.35
C LYS A 186 8.71 -3.22 -4.61
N ALA A 187 9.71 -3.18 -3.72
CA ALA A 187 10.89 -4.02 -3.83
C ALA A 187 10.56 -5.50 -3.55
N PHE A 188 9.60 -5.75 -2.65
CA PHE A 188 9.05 -7.08 -2.41
C PHE A 188 8.41 -7.67 -3.68
N ALA A 189 7.53 -6.88 -4.32
CA ALA A 189 6.84 -7.27 -5.55
C ALA A 189 7.77 -7.52 -6.75
N ALA A 190 8.93 -6.87 -6.79
CA ALA A 190 9.91 -7.02 -7.87
C ALA A 190 10.75 -8.31 -7.77
N ARG A 191 10.67 -9.04 -6.64
CA ARG A 191 11.41 -10.29 -6.46
C ARG A 191 10.80 -11.41 -7.32
N PRO A 192 11.61 -12.19 -8.06
CA PRO A 192 11.07 -13.19 -8.99
C PRO A 192 10.23 -14.25 -8.28
N GLU A 193 10.61 -14.65 -7.07
CA GLU A 193 9.94 -15.69 -6.30
C GLU A 193 8.53 -15.26 -5.84
N VAL A 194 8.38 -13.96 -5.58
CA VAL A 194 7.11 -13.32 -5.23
C VAL A 194 6.30 -13.02 -6.48
N ALA A 195 6.93 -12.47 -7.52
CA ALA A 195 6.27 -11.96 -8.72
C ALA A 195 5.46 -13.04 -9.45
N VAL A 196 5.92 -14.29 -9.42
CA VAL A 196 5.20 -15.43 -10.02
C VAL A 196 3.83 -15.66 -9.37
N LYS A 197 3.72 -15.41 -8.06
CA LYS A 197 2.48 -15.59 -7.28
C LYS A 197 1.74 -14.27 -7.04
N LEU A 198 2.31 -13.15 -7.46
CA LEU A 198 1.82 -11.81 -7.20
C LEU A 198 0.70 -11.42 -8.15
N VAL A 199 -0.36 -10.83 -7.59
CA VAL A 199 -1.40 -10.11 -8.32
C VAL A 199 -1.42 -8.67 -7.83
N PHE A 200 -1.08 -7.74 -8.73
CA PHE A 200 -1.08 -6.32 -8.42
C PHE A 200 -2.36 -5.65 -8.93
N ILE A 201 -3.13 -5.05 -8.02
CA ILE A 201 -4.30 -4.24 -8.36
C ILE A 201 -3.87 -2.77 -8.40
N PRO A 202 -3.83 -2.15 -9.59
CA PRO A 202 -3.44 -0.75 -9.71
C PRO A 202 -4.49 0.16 -9.08
N HIS A 203 -4.04 1.36 -8.68
CA HIS A 203 -4.91 2.36 -8.08
C HIS A 203 -6.11 2.69 -8.98
N SER A 204 -7.33 2.60 -8.42
CA SER A 204 -8.61 2.79 -9.14
C SER A 204 -8.66 4.06 -10.00
N ARG A 205 -8.00 5.14 -9.57
CA ARG A 205 -7.91 6.41 -10.32
C ARG A 205 -7.26 6.27 -11.70
N LYS A 206 -6.32 5.34 -11.89
CA LYS A 206 -5.68 5.10 -13.21
C LYS A 206 -6.64 4.45 -14.20
N ASN A 207 -7.56 3.60 -13.74
CA ASN A 207 -8.51 2.89 -14.61
C ASN A 207 -9.61 3.80 -15.19
N LYS A 208 -9.98 4.90 -14.52
CA LYS A 208 -10.90 5.91 -15.10
C LYS A 208 -10.31 6.60 -16.34
N ARG A 209 -8.99 6.77 -16.42
CA ARG A 209 -8.34 7.41 -17.57
C ARG A 209 -8.36 6.52 -18.81
N ASN A 210 -8.18 5.20 -18.63
CA ASN A 210 -8.29 4.23 -19.73
C ASN A 210 -9.73 3.96 -20.18
N LYS A 211 -10.73 3.96 -19.27
CA LYS A 211 -12.15 3.85 -19.69
C LYS A 211 -12.59 5.06 -20.54
N LYS A 212 -12.12 6.27 -20.23
CA LYS A 212 -12.43 7.47 -21.03
C LYS A 212 -11.77 7.47 -22.41
N SER A 213 -10.53 7.00 -22.55
CA SER A 213 -9.86 6.92 -23.86
C SER A 213 -10.47 5.86 -24.77
N VAL A 214 -10.86 4.70 -24.21
CA VAL A 214 -11.54 3.64 -24.98
C VAL A 214 -12.96 4.07 -25.40
N GLN A 215 -13.68 4.81 -24.55
CA GLN A 215 -15.00 5.35 -24.91
C GLN A 215 -14.92 6.51 -25.93
N SER A 216 -13.89 7.36 -25.91
CA SER A 216 -13.74 8.41 -26.92
C SER A 216 -13.32 7.85 -28.28
N ALA A 217 -12.47 6.81 -28.32
CA ALA A 217 -12.09 6.10 -29.54
C ALA A 217 -13.28 5.33 -30.16
N ARG A 218 -14.17 4.76 -29.34
CA ARG A 218 -15.42 4.14 -29.83
C ARG A 218 -16.44 5.15 -30.37
N LYS A 219 -16.48 6.37 -29.80
CA LYS A 219 -17.35 7.44 -30.32
C LYS A 219 -16.80 8.07 -31.60
N SER A 220 -15.49 8.22 -31.74
CA SER A 220 -14.88 8.74 -32.98
C SER A 220 -14.96 7.74 -34.15
N SER A 221 -14.82 6.44 -33.88
CA SER A 221 -15.01 5.40 -34.91
C SER A 221 -16.47 5.33 -35.37
N ARG A 222 -17.45 5.34 -34.45
CA ARG A 222 -18.88 5.35 -34.83
C ARG A 222 -19.31 6.60 -35.60
N SER A 223 -18.74 7.78 -35.31
CA SER A 223 -19.05 9.00 -36.07
C SER A 223 -18.38 9.06 -37.45
N ALA A 224 -17.23 8.39 -37.61
CA ALA A 224 -16.59 8.22 -38.92
C ALA A 224 -17.37 7.24 -39.82
N THR A 225 -17.85 6.12 -39.26
CA THR A 225 -18.65 5.14 -40.03
C THR A 225 -20.00 5.71 -40.46
N SER A 226 -20.66 6.51 -39.62
CA SER A 226 -21.96 7.11 -39.97
C SER A 226 -21.84 8.19 -41.06
N ARG A 227 -20.75 8.97 -41.08
CA ARG A 227 -20.49 9.94 -42.15
C ARG A 227 -20.14 9.28 -43.50
N ALA A 228 -19.41 8.16 -43.47
CA ALA A 228 -19.07 7.41 -44.70
C ALA A 228 -20.31 6.77 -45.35
N VAL A 229 -21.24 6.25 -44.54
CA VAL A 229 -22.51 5.68 -45.02
C VAL A 229 -23.44 6.77 -45.57
N PHE A 230 -23.47 7.95 -44.95
CA PHE A 230 -24.31 9.07 -45.42
C PHE A 230 -23.81 9.67 -46.74
N LYS A 231 -22.47 9.74 -46.97
CA LYS A 231 -21.91 10.19 -48.26
C LYS A 231 -22.20 9.23 -49.41
N ARG A 232 -22.19 7.91 -49.16
CA ARG A 232 -22.55 6.90 -50.19
C ARG A 232 -24.00 7.00 -50.66
N ARG A 233 -24.93 7.39 -49.77
CA ARG A 233 -26.35 7.55 -50.13
C ARG A 233 -26.68 8.84 -50.89
N LYS A 234 -25.81 9.86 -50.87
CA LYS A 234 -26.03 11.12 -51.63
C LYS A 234 -25.37 11.15 -53.01
N GLY A 235 -24.59 10.13 -53.38
CA GLY A 235 -23.97 10.00 -54.71
C GLY A 235 -24.71 9.04 -55.66
N GLN A 236 -25.91 8.60 -55.27
CA GLN A 236 -26.79 7.75 -56.09
C GLN A 236 -28.15 8.43 -56.24
N THR A 237 -28.16 9.57 -56.92
CA THR A 237 -29.36 10.21 -57.49
C THR A 237 -28.94 10.95 -58.73
#